data_AF-W9GK75-F1
#
_entry.id   AF-W9GK75-F1
#
_cell.length_a   1.000
_cell.length_b   1.000
_cell.length_c   1.000
_cell.angle_alpha   90.00
_cell.angle_beta   90.00
_cell.angle_gamma   90.00
#
_symmetry.space_group_name_H-M   'P 1'
#
loop_
_entity.id
_entity.type
_entity.pdbx_description
1 polymer ?
#
loop_
_entity_poly.entity_id
_entity_poly.type
_entity_poly.pdbx_seq_one_letter_code
_entity_poly.pdbx_strand_id
1 'polypeptide(L)'
;MDSGLVADGVHARTDGFTSLAVVAGGIGVLLGFPLADPIVGLLISAMIAVLLIGTIRSVGRRLMDGIEPELVDRAEHALGHLAEVASVERVRLRWVGHRLHGDAVIRAGAMSLAEADRVAAEAEASVKKHLPNVDEMAVRVTASTTR
;
A
#
# COMPACT_ATOMS: atom_id res chain seq x y z
N MET A 1 -2.36 21.33 7.69
CA MET A 1 -3.41 20.64 8.46
C MET A 1 -4.63 20.51 7.56
N ASP A 2 -5.09 19.37 7.06
CA ASP A 2 -4.65 17.98 7.09
C ASP A 2 -5.31 17.28 5.88
N SER A 3 -4.55 17.05 4.80
CA SER A 3 -5.04 16.31 3.62
C SER A 3 -4.70 14.81 3.67
N GLY A 4 -3.99 14.37 4.72
CA GLY A 4 -3.63 12.97 4.96
C GLY A 4 -4.81 12.08 5.37
N LEU A 5 -5.96 12.65 5.74
CA LEU A 5 -7.12 11.89 6.22
C LEU A 5 -7.97 11.24 5.12
N VAL A 6 -7.70 11.51 3.83
CA VAL A 6 -8.52 10.96 2.73
C VAL A 6 -7.87 9.72 2.09
N ALA A 7 -6.53 9.59 2.16
CA ALA A 7 -5.81 8.45 1.60
C ALA A 7 -6.01 7.16 2.44
N ASP A 8 -6.15 7.28 3.76
CA ASP A 8 -6.52 6.18 4.65
C ASP A 8 -7.95 5.67 4.40
N GLY A 9 -8.83 6.50 3.81
CA GLY A 9 -10.22 6.13 3.57
C GLY A 9 -10.42 5.05 2.49
N VAL A 10 -9.45 4.83 1.60
CA VAL A 10 -9.54 3.80 0.54
C VAL A 10 -8.92 2.48 1.01
N HIS A 11 -7.82 2.52 1.76
CA HIS A 11 -7.23 1.34 2.40
C HIS A 11 -8.09 0.83 3.57
N ALA A 12 -8.65 1.71 4.41
CA ALA A 12 -9.59 1.33 5.48
C ALA A 12 -10.88 0.69 4.95
N ARG A 13 -11.33 1.08 3.74
CA ARG A 13 -12.54 0.50 3.12
C ARG A 13 -12.36 -0.97 2.78
N THR A 14 -11.18 -1.39 2.34
CA THR A 14 -10.91 -2.77 1.90
C THR A 14 -10.80 -3.72 3.10
N ASP A 15 -10.22 -3.26 4.21
CA ASP A 15 -10.22 -4.01 5.48
C ASP A 15 -11.62 -4.05 6.12
N GLY A 16 -12.40 -2.98 5.96
CA GLY A 16 -13.81 -2.93 6.36
C GLY A 16 -14.70 -3.95 5.64
N PHE A 17 -14.51 -4.15 4.33
CA PHE A 17 -15.25 -5.19 3.57
C PHE A 17 -14.92 -6.61 4.04
N THR A 18 -13.66 -6.88 4.39
CA THR A 18 -13.24 -8.18 4.92
C THR A 18 -13.81 -8.42 6.32
N SER A 19 -13.76 -7.41 7.20
CA SER A 19 -14.36 -7.48 8.54
C SER A 19 -15.88 -7.67 8.46
N LEU A 20 -16.57 -6.94 7.58
CA LEU A 20 -18.01 -7.07 7.38
C LEU A 20 -18.42 -8.44 6.84
N ALA A 21 -17.62 -9.04 5.95
CA ALA A 21 -17.84 -10.40 5.46
C ALA A 21 -17.69 -11.45 6.59
N VAL A 22 -16.72 -11.28 7.48
CA VAL A 22 -16.52 -12.15 8.66
C VAL A 22 -17.68 -12.01 9.66
N VAL A 23 -18.12 -10.79 9.94
CA VAL A 23 -19.25 -10.52 10.86
C VAL A 23 -20.57 -11.05 10.30
N ALA A 24 -20.84 -10.84 9.01
CA ALA A 24 -22.03 -11.38 8.34
C ALA A 24 -22.03 -12.93 8.34
N GLY A 25 -20.86 -13.55 8.16
CA GLY A 25 -20.67 -14.99 8.32
C GLY A 25 -21.00 -15.45 9.75
N GLY A 26 -20.52 -14.73 10.77
CA GLY A 26 -20.78 -15.00 12.19
C GLY A 26 -22.25 -14.96 12.59
N ILE A 27 -22.99 -13.96 12.08
CA ILE A 27 -24.41 -13.77 12.39
C ILE A 27 -25.28 -14.90 11.81
N GLY A 28 -24.89 -15.48 10.68
CA GLY A 28 -25.61 -16.61 10.07
C GLY A 28 -25.60 -17.91 10.89
N VAL A 29 -24.67 -18.06 11.86
CA VAL A 29 -24.47 -19.29 12.64
C VAL A 29 -25.45 -19.44 13.81
N LEU A 30 -26.00 -18.34 14.31
CA LEU A 30 -26.76 -18.34 15.57
C LEU A 30 -28.17 -18.93 15.46
N LEU A 31 -28.66 -19.28 14.26
CA LEU A 31 -30.05 -19.68 14.01
C LEU A 31 -30.38 -21.18 14.30
N GLY A 32 -29.47 -21.95 14.90
CA GLY A 32 -29.82 -23.08 15.78
C GLY A 32 -30.59 -24.28 15.18
N PHE A 33 -30.07 -24.91 14.11
CA PHE A 33 -30.57 -26.21 13.58
C PHE A 33 -29.47 -27.29 13.64
N PRO A 34 -29.78 -28.61 13.59
CA PRO A 34 -28.78 -29.71 13.57
C PRO A 34 -27.75 -29.67 12.42
N LEU A 35 -27.90 -28.73 11.47
CA LEU A 35 -26.89 -28.32 10.49
C LEU A 35 -25.80 -27.40 11.08
N ALA A 36 -25.85 -27.10 12.38
CA ALA A 36 -24.90 -26.22 13.08
C ALA A 36 -23.45 -26.70 12.94
N ASP A 37 -23.22 -28.01 12.97
CA ASP A 37 -21.87 -28.57 12.97
C ASP A 37 -21.13 -28.36 11.63
N PRO A 38 -21.73 -28.65 10.45
CA PRO A 38 -21.17 -28.23 9.15
C PRO A 38 -21.00 -26.72 8.98
N ILE A 39 -21.93 -25.92 9.51
CA ILE A 39 -21.92 -24.45 9.37
C ILE A 39 -20.77 -23.85 10.19
N VAL A 40 -20.56 -24.33 11.42
CA VAL A 40 -19.44 -23.90 12.28
C VAL A 40 -18.11 -24.29 11.64
N GLY A 41 -17.99 -25.49 11.08
CA GLY A 41 -16.80 -25.91 10.34
C GLY A 41 -16.49 -25.02 9.13
N LEU A 42 -17.51 -24.67 8.34
CA LEU A 42 -17.38 -23.74 7.22
C LEU A 42 -16.95 -22.34 7.68
N LEU A 43 -17.48 -21.87 8.81
CA LEU A 43 -17.14 -20.56 9.35
C LEU A 43 -15.69 -20.50 9.86
N ILE A 44 -15.26 -21.50 10.61
CA ILE A 44 -13.87 -21.60 11.08
C ILE A 44 -12.93 -21.71 9.88
N SER A 45 -13.28 -22.53 8.87
CA SER A 45 -12.50 -22.66 7.63
C SER A 45 -12.38 -21.32 6.90
N ALA A 46 -13.47 -20.56 6.78
CA ALA A 46 -13.47 -19.23 6.18
C ALA A 46 -12.61 -18.23 6.97
N MET A 47 -12.70 -18.23 8.31
CA MET A 47 -11.85 -17.39 9.16
C MET A 47 -10.36 -17.72 8.98
N ILE A 48 -10.01 -19.01 8.97
CA ILE A 48 -8.63 -19.47 8.75
C ILE A 48 -8.16 -19.12 7.34
N ALA A 49 -8.99 -19.28 6.31
CA ALA A 49 -8.64 -18.94 4.93
C ALA A 49 -8.39 -17.44 4.76
N VAL A 50 -9.20 -16.57 5.38
CA VAL A 50 -8.98 -15.12 5.38
C VAL A 50 -7.65 -14.77 6.06
N LEU A 51 -7.39 -15.37 7.23
CA LEU A 51 -6.13 -15.18 7.96
C LEU A 51 -4.93 -15.65 7.13
N LEU A 52 -5.02 -16.82 6.49
CA LEU A 52 -4.01 -17.36 5.60
C LEU A 52 -3.77 -16.46 4.40
N ILE A 53 -4.82 -15.98 3.73
CA ILE A 53 -4.67 -15.07 2.57
C ILE A 53 -4.05 -13.74 3.02
N GLY A 54 -4.43 -13.21 4.18
CA GLY A 54 -3.78 -12.03 4.77
C GLY A 54 -2.30 -12.27 5.05
N THR A 55 -1.98 -13.44 5.60
CA THR A 55 -0.60 -13.86 5.92
C THR A 55 0.23 -14.15 4.67
N ILE A 56 -0.32 -14.83 3.67
CA ILE A 56 0.35 -15.12 2.39
C ILE A 56 0.54 -13.83 1.60
N ARG A 57 -0.38 -12.87 1.63
CA ARG A 57 -0.17 -11.56 1.00
C ARG A 57 0.87 -10.72 1.76
N SER A 58 0.91 -10.80 3.09
CA SER A 58 1.91 -10.06 3.88
C SER A 58 3.31 -10.66 3.76
N VAL A 59 3.42 -11.99 3.81
CA VAL A 59 4.67 -12.75 3.71
C VAL A 59 5.10 -12.98 2.26
N GLY A 60 4.18 -13.18 1.33
CA GLY A 60 4.47 -13.30 -0.10
C GLY A 60 5.08 -12.02 -0.68
N ARG A 61 4.66 -10.84 -0.19
CA ARG A 61 5.36 -9.57 -0.48
C ARG A 61 6.79 -9.53 0.08
N ARG A 62 7.04 -10.15 1.25
CA ARG A 62 8.37 -10.21 1.88
C ARG A 62 9.31 -11.23 1.21
N LEU A 63 8.78 -12.38 0.80
CA LEU A 63 9.55 -13.47 0.20
C LEU A 63 9.85 -13.26 -1.29
N MET A 64 9.04 -12.48 -2.01
CA MET A 64 9.30 -12.19 -3.43
C MET A 64 10.32 -11.07 -3.66
N ASP A 65 10.47 -10.10 -2.74
CA ASP A 65 11.26 -8.89 -3.04
C ASP A 65 12.68 -8.86 -2.48
N GLY A 66 13.04 -9.66 -1.47
CA GLY A 66 14.38 -9.54 -0.86
C GLY A 66 14.70 -8.12 -0.35
N ILE A 67 13.69 -7.25 -0.25
CA ILE A 67 13.79 -5.86 0.17
C ILE A 67 13.15 -5.74 1.51
N GLU A 68 13.92 -5.16 2.41
CA GLU A 68 13.49 -4.87 3.75
C GLU A 68 12.34 -3.85 3.69
N PRO A 69 11.18 -4.14 4.29
CA PRO A 69 10.02 -3.23 4.32
C PRO A 69 10.38 -1.82 4.80
N GLU A 70 11.34 -1.73 5.72
CA GLU A 70 11.86 -0.45 6.22
C GLU A 70 12.45 0.45 5.14
N LEU A 71 13.01 -0.12 4.06
CA LEU A 71 13.53 0.67 2.94
C LEU A 71 12.39 1.29 2.14
N VAL A 72 11.30 0.53 1.95
CA VAL A 72 10.08 1.03 1.30
C VAL A 72 9.44 2.11 2.17
N ASP A 73 9.30 1.88 3.47
CA ASP A 73 8.74 2.86 4.41
C ASP A 73 9.55 4.17 4.42
N ARG A 74 10.90 4.08 4.41
CA ARG A 74 11.78 5.26 4.31
C ARG A 74 11.59 6.00 2.98
N ALA A 75 11.43 5.28 1.88
CA ALA A 75 11.22 5.89 0.56
C ALA A 75 9.85 6.59 0.50
N GLU A 76 8.80 5.94 0.99
CA GLU A 76 7.45 6.53 1.12
C GLU A 76 7.48 7.77 2.00
N HIS A 77 8.17 7.72 3.14
CA HIS A 77 8.32 8.88 4.03
C HIS A 77 9.07 10.05 3.37
N ALA A 78 10.16 9.76 2.64
CA ALA A 78 10.94 10.78 1.93
C ALA A 78 10.13 11.46 0.80
N LEU A 79 9.28 10.69 0.11
CA LEU A 79 8.38 11.21 -0.92
C LEU A 79 7.21 12.00 -0.33
N GLY A 80 6.61 11.50 0.75
CA GLY A 80 5.47 12.13 1.41
C GLY A 80 5.78 13.43 2.14
N HIS A 81 7.06 13.76 2.34
CA HIS A 81 7.48 15.00 2.99
C HIS A 81 7.53 16.21 2.04
N LEU A 82 7.38 15.99 0.73
CA LEU A 82 7.38 17.05 -0.27
C LEU A 82 6.02 17.72 -0.32
N ALA A 83 6.00 19.05 -0.28
CA ALA A 83 4.78 19.84 -0.15
C ALA A 83 3.84 19.68 -1.36
N GLU A 84 4.41 19.42 -2.53
CA GLU A 84 3.73 19.25 -3.81
C GLU A 84 3.09 17.87 -3.96
N VAL A 85 3.50 16.90 -3.14
CA VAL A 85 3.01 15.52 -3.17
C VAL A 85 1.74 15.42 -2.33
N ALA A 86 0.62 15.16 -2.99
CA ALA A 86 -0.66 14.94 -2.33
C ALA A 86 -0.78 13.52 -1.76
N SER A 87 -0.29 12.52 -2.49
CA SER A 87 -0.23 11.14 -2.03
C SER A 87 0.85 10.35 -2.77
N VAL A 88 1.41 9.34 -2.11
CA VAL A 88 2.26 8.32 -2.73
C VAL A 88 1.36 7.14 -3.09
N GLU A 89 1.21 6.85 -4.38
CA GLU A 89 0.31 5.80 -4.86
C GLU A 89 0.99 4.43 -4.90
N ARG A 90 2.30 4.45 -5.15
CA ARG A 90 3.10 3.23 -5.25
C ARG A 90 4.57 3.58 -5.08
N VAL A 91 5.25 2.76 -4.29
CA VAL A 91 6.70 2.64 -4.30
C VAL A 91 7.06 1.20 -4.56
N ARG A 92 8.03 1.00 -5.44
CA ARG A 92 8.66 -0.29 -5.70
C ARG A 92 10.14 -0.09 -5.64
N LEU A 93 10.80 -1.00 -4.95
CA LEU A 93 12.24 -1.09 -4.91
C LEU A 93 12.61 -2.46 -5.45
N ARG A 94 13.85 -2.61 -5.93
CA ARG A 94 14.46 -3.91 -6.24
C ARG A 94 15.96 -3.84 -6.01
N TRP A 95 16.55 -4.91 -5.49
CA TRP A 95 17.99 -5.07 -5.48
C TRP A 95 18.50 -5.43 -6.87
N VAL A 96 19.50 -4.71 -7.35
CA VAL A 96 20.24 -5.00 -8.58
C VAL A 96 21.71 -5.08 -8.21
N GLY A 97 22.22 -6.30 -8.04
CA GLY A 97 23.54 -6.55 -7.47
C GLY A 97 23.61 -6.12 -5.99
N HIS A 98 24.40 -5.08 -5.70
CA HIS A 98 24.55 -4.49 -4.36
C HIS A 98 23.91 -3.09 -4.23
N ARG A 99 23.14 -2.68 -5.24
CA ARG A 99 22.49 -1.36 -5.32
C ARG A 99 20.99 -1.52 -5.34
N LEU A 100 20.29 -0.51 -4.84
CA LEU A 100 18.84 -0.45 -4.86
C LEU A 100 18.39 0.38 -6.08
N HIS A 101 17.44 -0.15 -6.83
CA HIS A 101 16.76 0.57 -7.91
C HIS A 101 15.29 0.71 -7.53
N GLY A 102 14.65 1.81 -7.89
CA GLY A 102 13.27 2.07 -7.52
C GLY A 102 12.42 2.73 -8.60
N ASP A 103 11.12 2.49 -8.51
CA ASP A 103 10.09 3.28 -9.20
C ASP A 103 9.04 3.77 -8.21
N ALA A 104 8.60 5.01 -8.39
CA ALA A 104 7.53 5.59 -7.59
C ALA A 104 6.49 6.30 -8.45
N VAL A 105 5.25 6.23 -8.01
CA VAL A 105 4.13 7.00 -8.57
C VAL A 105 3.59 7.90 -7.48
N ILE A 106 3.67 9.20 -7.72
CA ILE A 106 3.17 10.23 -6.81
C ILE A 106 2.00 10.97 -7.46
N ARG A 107 1.03 11.35 -6.64
CA ARG A 107 -0.10 12.20 -7.03
C ARG A 107 0.20 13.62 -6.60
N ALA A 108 0.00 14.55 -7.52
CA ALA A 108 0.13 15.98 -7.23
C ALA A 108 -1.10 16.74 -7.72
N GLY A 109 -1.17 18.01 -7.35
CA GLY A 109 -2.18 18.95 -7.85
C GLY A 109 -2.07 19.18 -9.36
N ALA A 110 -3.01 19.94 -9.92
CA ALA A 110 -2.90 20.38 -11.30
C ALA A 110 -1.68 21.29 -11.47
N MET A 111 -0.75 20.90 -12.34
CA MET A 111 0.48 21.63 -12.62
C MET A 111 0.89 21.46 -14.09
N SER A 112 1.78 22.33 -14.56
CA SER A 112 2.38 22.19 -15.88
C SER A 112 3.33 20.99 -15.96
N LEU A 113 3.62 20.51 -17.17
CA LEU A 113 4.58 19.42 -17.36
C LEU A 113 5.97 19.77 -16.80
N ALA A 114 6.41 21.02 -16.98
CA ALA A 114 7.69 21.49 -16.46
C ALA A 114 7.76 21.52 -14.92
N GLU A 115 6.63 21.77 -14.25
CA GLU A 115 6.54 21.67 -12.79
C GLU A 115 6.52 20.22 -12.34
N ALA A 116 5.79 19.35 -13.05
CA ALA A 116 5.78 17.91 -12.77
C ALA A 116 7.18 17.29 -12.89
N ASP A 117 7.94 17.64 -13.92
CA ASP A 117 9.33 17.18 -14.08
C ASP A 117 10.23 17.67 -12.93
N ARG A 118 10.04 18.90 -12.47
CA ARG A 118 10.78 19.45 -11.31
C ARG A 118 10.45 18.70 -10.03
N VAL A 119 9.16 18.45 -9.76
CA VAL A 119 8.71 17.69 -8.60
C VAL A 119 9.21 16.25 -8.66
N ALA A 120 9.23 15.63 -9.84
CA ALA A 120 9.79 14.30 -10.01
C ALA A 120 11.30 14.26 -9.68
N ALA A 121 12.06 15.25 -10.15
CA ALA A 121 13.50 15.35 -9.86
C ALA A 121 13.79 15.62 -8.37
N GLU A 122 12.97 16.45 -7.71
CA GLU A 122 13.09 16.71 -6.28
C GLU A 122 12.72 15.49 -5.45
N ALA A 123 11.68 14.75 -5.85
CA ALA A 123 11.30 13.47 -5.28
C ALA A 123 12.40 12.42 -5.38
N GLU A 124 13.02 12.30 -6.56
CA GLU A 124 14.18 11.43 -6.76
C GLU A 124 15.33 11.82 -5.82
N ALA A 125 15.67 13.11 -5.75
CA ALA A 125 16.74 13.61 -4.88
C ALA A 125 16.44 13.39 -3.39
N SER A 126 15.19 13.58 -2.97
CA SER A 126 14.75 13.33 -1.59
C SER A 126 14.96 11.86 -1.21
N VAL A 127 14.57 10.92 -2.07
CA VAL A 127 14.74 9.49 -1.79
C VAL A 127 16.23 9.13 -1.73
N LYS A 128 17.04 9.59 -2.68
CA LYS A 128 18.49 9.32 -2.69
C LYS A 128 19.19 9.85 -1.43
N LYS A 129 18.72 10.97 -0.87
CA LYS A 129 19.23 11.52 0.38
C LYS A 129 18.93 10.64 1.59
N HIS A 130 17.74 10.02 1.64
CA HIS A 130 17.32 9.17 2.76
C HIS A 130 17.72 7.70 2.61
N LEU A 131 17.98 7.26 1.38
CA LEU A 131 18.43 5.91 1.03
C LEU A 131 19.71 6.00 0.18
N PRO A 132 20.89 6.13 0.79
CA PRO A 132 22.16 6.32 0.07
C PRO A 132 22.60 5.10 -0.77
N ASN A 133 21.94 3.96 -0.61
CA ASN A 133 22.14 2.75 -1.42
C ASN A 133 21.29 2.72 -2.70
N VAL A 134 20.42 3.72 -2.93
CA VAL A 134 19.64 3.87 -4.16
C VAL A 134 20.48 4.51 -5.26
N ASP A 135 20.65 3.78 -6.36
CA ASP A 135 21.40 4.23 -7.53
C ASP A 135 20.47 4.94 -8.54
N GLU A 136 19.34 4.29 -8.83
CA GLU A 136 18.32 4.75 -9.79
C GLU A 136 16.95 4.80 -9.12
N MET A 137 16.24 5.93 -9.28
CA MET A 137 14.89 6.09 -8.75
C MET A 137 14.05 6.88 -9.76
N ALA A 138 13.17 6.18 -10.48
CA ALA A 138 12.28 6.79 -11.45
C ALA A 138 10.98 7.24 -10.79
N VAL A 139 10.70 8.54 -10.79
CA VAL A 139 9.47 9.09 -10.21
C VAL A 139 8.53 9.57 -11.31
N ARG A 140 7.28 9.08 -11.28
CA ARG A 140 6.21 9.55 -12.17
C ARG A 140 5.18 10.36 -11.39
N VAL A 141 4.94 11.58 -11.86
CA VAL A 141 3.87 12.44 -11.33
C VAL A 141 2.58 12.18 -12.08
N THR A 142 1.49 12.04 -11.33
CA THR A 142 0.13 11.90 -11.86
C THR A 142 -0.76 13.02 -11.34
N ALA A 143 -1.58 13.59 -12.21
CA ALA A 143 -2.51 14.63 -11.84
C ALA A 143 -3.70 14.04 -11.07
N SER A 144 -4.12 14.71 -10.01
CA SER A 144 -5.41 14.48 -9.37
C SER A 144 -6.53 14.95 -10.31
N THR A 145 -7.12 14.02 -11.06
CA THR A 145 -8.36 14.30 -11.82
C THR A 145 -9.51 14.32 -10.83
N THR A 146 -9.89 15.50 -10.35
CA THR A 146 -11.15 15.70 -9.63
C THR A 146 -12.30 15.35 -10.58
N ARG A 147 -13.10 14.33 -10.26
CA ARG A 147 -14.37 14.03 -10.93
C ARG A 147 -15.50 14.16 -9.93
#